data_AF-A0A9Q4CQL5-F1
#
_entry.id   AF-A0A9Q4CQL5-F1
#
_cell.length_a   1.000
_cell.length_b   1.000
_cell.length_c   1.000
_cell.angle_alpha   90.00
_cell.angle_beta   90.00
_cell.angle_gamma   90.00
#
_symmetry.space_group_name_H-M   'P 1'
#
loop_
_entity.id
_entity.type
_entity.pdbx_description
1 polymer ?
#
loop_
_entity_poly.entity_id
_entity_poly.type
_entity_poly.pdbx_seq_one_letter_code
_entity_poly.pdbx_strand_id
1 'polypeptide(L)'
;MSAENEYQPINCDDYDNLELACQHHMVLEVTLQGGDVLTGKATDLVLRKKVEYLVVTIDNELRELRLDAIVSFSHPDLGTVVIDHSPS
;
A
#
# COMPACT_ATOMS: atom_id res chain seq x y z
N MET A 1 -0.65 -32.53 -7.84
CA MET A 1 -0.69 -32.47 -6.36
C MET A 1 0.29 -31.40 -5.93
N SER A 2 -0.07 -30.69 -4.85
CA SER A 2 0.71 -29.70 -4.08
C SER A 2 0.28 -28.25 -4.31
N ALA A 3 -0.46 -27.76 -3.31
CA ALA A 3 -0.96 -26.42 -3.14
C ALA A 3 0.14 -25.49 -2.62
N GLU A 4 0.33 -24.34 -3.26
CA GLU A 4 0.86 -23.16 -2.60
C GLU A 4 -0.01 -21.99 -3.04
N ASN A 5 -0.53 -21.26 -2.05
CA ASN A 5 -1.33 -20.06 -2.15
C ASN A 5 -0.49 -18.97 -2.85
N GLU A 6 -0.47 -18.98 -4.18
CA GLU A 6 0.27 -18.04 -5.02
C GLU A 6 -0.32 -16.65 -4.82
N TYR A 7 0.44 -15.83 -4.10
CA TYR A 7 0.25 -14.39 -3.99
C TYR A 7 0.06 -13.82 -5.39
N GLN A 8 -1.12 -13.25 -5.64
CA GLN A 8 -1.43 -12.66 -6.94
C GLN A 8 -0.86 -11.25 -7.02
N PRO A 9 -0.15 -10.91 -8.10
CA PRO A 9 0.46 -9.61 -8.25
C PRO A 9 -0.61 -8.54 -8.36
N ILE A 10 -0.42 -7.44 -7.63
CA ILE A 10 -1.12 -6.17 -7.85
C ILE A 10 -0.89 -5.76 -9.32
N ASN A 11 -1.89 -5.11 -9.93
CA ASN A 11 -1.80 -4.62 -11.30
C ASN A 11 -0.50 -3.81 -11.50
N CYS A 12 0.24 -4.10 -12.57
CA CYS A 12 1.58 -3.53 -12.77
C CYS A 12 1.54 -1.99 -12.88
N ASP A 13 0.44 -1.43 -13.38
CA ASP A 13 0.19 0.02 -13.45
C ASP A 13 -0.07 0.66 -12.07
N ASP A 14 -0.67 -0.07 -11.12
CA ASP A 14 -0.94 0.44 -9.76
C ASP A 14 0.29 0.33 -8.85
N TYR A 15 1.16 -0.67 -9.10
CA TYR A 15 2.40 -0.86 -8.37
C TYR A 15 3.47 0.17 -8.76
N ASP A 16 3.53 0.57 -10.03
CA ASP A 16 4.41 1.64 -10.51
C ASP A 16 4.09 2.99 -9.82
N ASN A 17 2.79 3.28 -9.63
CA ASN A 17 2.32 4.46 -8.91
C ASN A 17 2.67 4.43 -7.41
N LEU A 18 2.65 3.24 -6.80
CA LEU A 18 3.04 3.04 -5.40
C LEU A 18 4.56 3.24 -5.22
N GLU A 19 5.35 2.73 -6.15
CA GLU A 19 6.80 2.86 -6.16
C GLU A 19 7.22 4.32 -6.43
N LEU A 20 6.50 5.02 -7.33
CA LEU A 20 6.68 6.46 -7.60
C LEU A 20 6.29 7.32 -6.38
N ALA A 21 5.17 6.99 -5.72
CA ALA A 21 4.73 7.66 -4.51
C ALA A 21 5.76 7.54 -3.38
N CYS A 22 6.40 6.37 -3.24
CA CYS A 22 7.49 6.18 -2.28
C CYS A 22 8.75 6.95 -2.69
N GLN A 23 9.18 6.92 -3.97
CA GLN A 23 10.33 7.69 -4.43
C GLN A 23 10.16 9.21 -4.21
N HIS A 24 8.99 9.75 -4.54
CA HIS A 24 8.69 11.18 -4.37
C HIS A 24 8.31 11.56 -2.94
N HIS A 25 8.23 10.58 -2.05
CA HIS A 25 7.71 10.71 -0.72
C HIS A 25 6.37 11.47 -0.67
N MET A 26 5.38 10.99 -1.41
CA MET A 26 4.09 11.65 -1.54
C MET A 26 3.20 11.41 -0.30
N VAL A 27 2.34 12.37 0.02
CA VAL A 27 1.36 12.21 1.09
C VAL A 27 0.15 11.46 0.56
N LEU A 28 -0.05 10.24 1.02
CA LEU A 28 -1.13 9.35 0.62
C LEU A 28 -2.15 9.26 1.75
N GLU A 29 -3.43 9.28 1.39
CA GLU A 29 -4.53 8.96 2.29
C GLU A 29 -4.82 7.46 2.22
N VAL A 30 -4.41 6.73 3.24
CA VAL A 30 -4.51 5.28 3.32
C VAL A 30 -5.77 4.89 4.08
N THR A 31 -6.67 4.16 3.44
CA THR A 31 -7.88 3.59 4.03
C THR A 31 -7.62 2.15 4.43
N LEU A 32 -7.82 1.83 5.71
CA LEU A 32 -7.70 0.48 6.25
C LEU A 32 -9.03 -0.27 6.20
N GLN A 33 -8.97 -1.60 6.29
CA GLN A 33 -10.15 -2.48 6.33
C GLN A 33 -11.12 -2.18 7.49
N GLY A 34 -10.65 -1.49 8.53
CA GLY A 34 -11.50 -1.02 9.64
C GLY A 34 -12.38 0.19 9.31
N GLY A 35 -12.21 0.81 8.14
CA GLY A 35 -12.77 2.12 7.82
C GLY A 35 -11.94 3.30 8.37
N ASP A 36 -10.85 3.01 9.08
CA ASP A 36 -9.87 4.01 9.50
C ASP A 36 -9.14 4.58 8.28
N VAL A 37 -9.14 5.90 8.17
CA VAL A 37 -8.44 6.63 7.11
C VAL A 37 -7.28 7.39 7.75
N LEU A 38 -6.08 7.18 7.22
CA LEU A 38 -4.82 7.70 7.73
C LEU A 38 -4.13 8.49 6.63
N THR A 39 -3.88 9.78 6.85
CA THR A 39 -3.09 10.57 5.90
C THR A 39 -1.63 10.57 6.34
N GLY A 40 -0.74 10.02 5.52
CA GLY A 40 0.67 9.90 5.85
C GLY A 40 1.57 10.00 4.64
N LYS A 41 2.79 10.49 4.85
CA LYS A 41 3.80 10.60 3.79
C LYS A 41 4.41 9.23 3.52
N ALA A 42 4.06 8.59 2.42
CA ALA A 42 4.75 7.37 1.98
C ALA A 42 6.24 7.67 1.90
N THR A 43 7.04 6.90 2.62
CA THR A 43 8.47 7.14 2.78
C THR A 43 9.23 5.97 2.19
N ASP A 44 8.77 4.75 2.45
CA ASP A 44 9.42 3.53 2.02
C ASP A 44 8.43 2.36 1.98
N LEU A 45 8.79 1.27 1.29
CA LEU A 45 8.02 0.03 1.23
C LEU A 45 8.90 -1.14 1.71
N VAL A 46 8.41 -1.87 2.70
CA VAL A 46 9.14 -2.95 3.34
C VAL A 46 8.45 -4.28 3.06
N LEU A 47 9.13 -5.19 2.36
CA LEU A 47 8.67 -6.56 2.15
C LEU A 47 9.15 -7.47 3.30
N ARG A 48 8.22 -8.02 4.10
CA ARG A 48 8.53 -8.99 5.17
C ARG A 48 7.67 -10.23 5.05
N LYS A 49 8.33 -11.40 5.00
CA LYS A 49 7.65 -12.72 4.97
C LYS A 49 6.58 -12.85 3.87
N LYS A 50 6.87 -12.34 2.67
CA LYS A 50 5.91 -12.27 1.53
C LYS A 50 4.68 -11.37 1.77
N VAL A 51 4.77 -10.43 2.72
CA VAL A 51 3.76 -9.41 2.97
C VAL A 51 4.44 -8.05 2.88
N GLU A 52 3.82 -7.13 2.17
CA GLU A 52 4.33 -5.77 2.00
C GLU A 52 3.79 -4.83 3.08
N TYR A 53 4.64 -3.90 3.52
CA TYR A 53 4.36 -2.91 4.53
C TYR A 53 4.70 -1.54 3.96
N LEU A 54 3.71 -0.66 3.87
CA LEU A 54 3.89 0.73 3.50
C LEU A 54 4.35 1.50 4.73
N VAL A 55 5.55 2.08 4.67
CA VAL A 55 6.07 2.97 5.70
C VAL A 55 5.60 4.38 5.39
N VAL A 56 4.73 4.91 6.24
CA VAL A 56 4.25 6.30 6.15
C VAL A 56 4.76 7.12 7.33
N THR A 57 5.17 8.36 7.08
CA THR A 57 5.48 9.32 8.14
C THR A 57 4.23 10.13 8.46
N ILE A 58 3.76 10.07 9.70
CA ILE A 58 2.62 10.83 10.24
C ILE A 58 3.12 11.59 11.46
N ASP A 59 2.91 12.91 11.54
CA ASP A 59 3.37 13.72 12.69
C ASP A 59 4.87 13.53 13.04
N ASN A 60 5.70 13.31 12.02
CA ASN A 60 7.14 13.05 12.16
C ASN A 60 7.48 11.70 12.83
N GLU A 61 6.51 10.80 12.96
CA GLU A 61 6.66 9.41 13.37
C GLU A 61 6.49 8.47 12.17
N LEU A 62 7.40 7.50 12.04
CA LEU A 62 7.30 6.46 11.02
C LEU A 62 6.31 5.38 11.49
N ARG A 63 5.33 5.09 10.65
CA ARG A 63 4.27 4.10 10.87
C ARG A 63 4.33 3.07 9.76
N GLU A 64 4.45 1.81 10.14
CA GLU A 64 4.42 0.68 9.22
C GLU A 64 2.97 0.18 9.10
N LEU A 65 2.37 0.37 7.92
CA LEU A 65 1.02 -0.10 7.60
C LEU A 65 1.12 -1.32 6.70
N ARG A 66 0.46 -2.42 7.08
CA ARG A 66 0.41 -3.63 6.24
C ARG A 66 -0.43 -3.36 4.99
N LEU A 67 0.09 -3.61 3.79
CA LEU A 67 -0.70 -3.51 2.56
C LEU A 67 -1.93 -4.43 2.62
N ASP A 68 -1.79 -5.62 3.19
CA ASP A 68 -2.89 -6.56 3.43
C ASP A 68 -4.03 -6.00 4.30
N ALA A 69 -3.76 -4.97 5.12
CA ALA A 69 -4.78 -4.29 5.92
C ALA A 69 -5.28 -2.99 5.26
N ILE A 70 -4.65 -2.56 4.16
CA ILE A 70 -5.02 -1.39 3.38
C ILE A 70 -6.04 -1.83 2.33
N VAL A 71 -7.18 -1.14 2.30
CA VAL A 71 -8.22 -1.34 1.27
C VAL A 71 -7.89 -0.51 0.04
N SER A 72 -7.52 0.75 0.26
CA SER A 72 -7.23 1.68 -0.81
C SER A 72 -6.36 2.80 -0.28
N PHE A 73 -5.58 3.41 -1.15
CA PHE A 73 -4.94 4.68 -0.86
C PHE A 73 -5.37 5.72 -1.89
N SER A 74 -5.43 6.98 -1.48
CA SER A 74 -5.87 8.09 -2.32
C SER A 74 -4.83 9.19 -2.31
N HIS A 75 -4.55 9.75 -3.48
CA HIS A 75 -3.60 10.86 -3.63
C HIS A 75 -4.15 11.90 -4.61
N PRO A 76 -4.02 13.21 -4.35
CA PRO A 76 -4.52 14.26 -5.25
C PRO A 76 -3.95 14.19 -6.68
N ASP A 77 -2.69 13.79 -6.88
CA ASP A 77 -2.10 13.68 -8.22
C ASP A 77 -2.33 12.30 -8.89
N LEU A 78 -2.40 11.21 -8.13
CA LEU A 78 -2.51 9.84 -8.66
C LEU A 78 -3.96 9.32 -8.71
N GLY A 79 -4.88 9.94 -7.95
CA GLY A 79 -6.23 9.45 -7.76
C GLY A 79 -6.35 8.42 -6.63
N THR A 80 -7.49 7.72 -6.58
CA THR A 80 -7.75 6.65 -5.61
C THR A 80 -7.37 5.31 -6.21
N VAL A 81 -6.43 4.62 -5.58
CA VAL A 81 -5.95 3.29 -5.95
C VAL A 81 -6.45 2.29 -4.92
N VAL A 82 -7.16 1.26 -5.39
CA VAL A 82 -7.71 0.20 -4.54
C VAL A 82 -6.71 -0.95 -4.53
N ILE A 83 -6.26 -1.33 -3.34
CA ILE A 83 -5.43 -2.53 -3.14
C ILE A 83 -6.38 -3.72 -3.08
N ASP A 84 -6.69 -4.28 -4.24
CA ASP A 84 -7.58 -5.42 -4.35
C ASP A 84 -6.78 -6.72 -4.36
N HIS A 85 -7.00 -7.55 -3.33
CA HIS A 85 -6.42 -8.90 -3.22
C HIS A 85 -7.40 -9.95 -3.77
N SER A 86 -8.00 -9.74 -4.94
CA SER A 86 -8.83 -10.76 -5.57
C SER A 86 -7.98 -11.89 -6.15
N PRO A 87 -8.30 -13.16 -5.86
CA PRO A 87 -7.75 -14.28 -6.59
C PRO A 87 -8.45 -14.39 -7.97
N SER A 88 -7.78 -13.95 -9.03
CA SER A 88 -8.08 -14.23 -10.44
C SER A 88 -7.74 -15.66 -10.83
#